data_AF-A0A8J5NL28-F1
#
_entry.id   AF-A0A8J5NL28-F1
#
_cell.length_a   1.000
_cell.length_b   1.000
_cell.length_c   1.000
_cell.angle_alpha   90.00
_cell.angle_beta   90.00
_cell.angle_gamma   90.00
#
_symmetry.space_group_name_H-M   'P 1'
#
loop_
_entity.id
_entity.type
_entity.pdbx_description
1 polymer ?
#
loop_
_entity_poly.entity_id
_entity_poly.type
_entity_poly.pdbx_seq_one_letter_code
_entity_poly.pdbx_strand_id
1 'polypeptide(L)'
;MGDDPDGSGGGYHRPQRKRVRTTKVLEMEQQNGDMEWQEEGETTEGALGQNRAQKQAAPKSAAPKSAGGMVEAVESLKQLLEQDLNKKIEAMKAEFQLEFTKLSDRMAEEVARATAQMAQELSQVRDQLTQVCGELEQTRLQLDMLNKTETPRSSVQSYADAARMTPTSMSSQSSFVVRSATPEPVFCTVDTSRVPEDHIRDVTPTMIRKTVEQEMRQSSDQPHWRCVAVTRDGRNANRLRIIGV
;
A
#
# COMPACT_ATOMS: atom_id res chain seq x y z
N MET A 1 56.88 2.29 22.17
CA MET A 1 57.66 1.08 21.81
C MET A 1 56.69 -0.09 21.85
N GLY A 2 56.33 -0.75 20.77
CA GLY A 2 56.49 -0.42 19.34
C GLY A 2 55.13 -0.63 18.63
N ASP A 3 54.82 0.07 17.54
CA ASP A 3 55.28 -0.21 16.16
C ASP A 3 54.38 -1.24 15.45
N ASP A 4 53.44 -0.73 14.65
CA ASP A 4 52.80 -1.38 13.47
C ASP A 4 53.87 -1.67 12.37
N PRO A 5 53.62 -2.36 11.22
CA PRO A 5 52.35 -2.73 10.55
C PRO A 5 52.32 -4.24 10.15
N ASP A 6 51.63 -4.80 9.13
CA ASP A 6 50.85 -4.31 7.96
C ASP A 6 49.87 -5.38 7.44
N GLY A 7 49.00 -5.00 6.51
CA GLY A 7 48.42 -5.89 5.49
C GLY A 7 46.94 -6.25 5.64
N SER A 8 46.00 -6.03 4.71
CA SER A 8 45.83 -5.17 3.52
C SER A 8 44.54 -5.65 2.81
N GLY A 9 43.77 -4.74 2.20
CA GLY A 9 42.83 -5.06 1.11
C GLY A 9 41.34 -5.23 1.47
N GLY A 10 40.50 -4.29 1.02
CA GLY A 10 39.02 -4.48 1.03
C GLY A 10 38.13 -3.24 1.16
N GLY A 11 38.59 -2.05 0.76
CA GLY A 11 37.81 -0.82 0.93
C GLY A 11 36.68 -0.63 -0.10
N TYR A 12 35.42 -0.76 0.33
CA TYR A 12 34.27 -0.25 -0.41
C TYR A 12 33.87 1.14 0.11
N HIS A 13 34.09 2.18 -0.68
CA HIS A 13 33.67 3.54 -0.36
C HIS A 13 32.13 3.66 -0.33
N ARG A 14 31.56 3.84 0.87
CA ARG A 14 30.16 4.28 1.02
C ARG A 14 30.10 5.81 0.86
N PRO A 15 29.33 6.37 -0.09
CA PRO A 15 29.22 7.82 -0.23
C PRO A 15 28.57 8.46 1.01
N GLN A 16 29.32 9.34 1.68
CA GLN A 16 28.81 10.24 2.72
C GLN A 16 27.84 11.24 2.08
N ARG A 17 26.52 10.95 2.13
CA ARG A 17 25.49 11.94 1.81
C ARG A 17 25.51 13.04 2.88
N LYS A 18 26.09 14.19 2.53
CA LYS A 18 26.04 15.42 3.34
C LYS A 18 24.58 15.74 3.70
N ARG A 19 24.27 15.81 4.99
CA ARG A 19 22.97 16.30 5.48
C ARG A 19 22.87 17.81 5.28
N VAL A 20 22.43 18.23 4.09
CA VAL A 20 21.92 19.60 3.89
C VAL A 20 20.53 19.67 4.53
N ARG A 21 20.30 20.65 5.40
CA ARG A 21 18.99 20.89 6.01
C ARG A 21 18.01 21.35 4.93
N THR A 22 17.01 20.53 4.62
CA THR A 22 15.92 20.86 3.69
C THR A 22 14.85 21.68 4.39
N THR A 23 15.12 22.97 4.59
CA THR A 23 14.14 23.95 5.10
C THR A 23 13.35 24.62 3.95
N LYS A 24 13.26 23.97 2.79
CA LYS A 24 12.69 24.51 1.53
C LYS A 24 11.56 23.65 0.93
N VAL A 25 10.79 22.97 1.77
CA VAL A 25 9.57 22.26 1.31
C VAL A 25 8.32 23.14 1.52
N LEU A 26 8.28 23.93 2.60
CA LEU A 26 7.16 24.84 2.93
C LEU A 26 7.12 26.15 2.13
N GLU A 27 8.13 26.44 1.31
CA GLU A 27 8.20 27.68 0.51
C GLU A 27 7.81 27.46 -0.96
N MET A 28 7.68 26.20 -1.39
CA MET A 28 7.41 25.83 -2.79
C MET A 28 5.90 25.67 -3.08
N GLU A 29 5.08 25.38 -2.06
CA GLU A 29 3.61 25.31 -2.21
C GLU A 29 2.94 26.69 -2.36
N GLN A 30 3.65 27.79 -2.10
CA GLN A 30 3.13 29.17 -2.24
C GLN A 30 3.43 29.80 -3.61
N GLN A 31 4.31 29.21 -4.44
CA GLN A 31 4.74 29.80 -5.72
C GLN A 31 4.13 29.15 -6.97
N ASN A 32 3.23 28.17 -6.81
CA ASN A 32 2.62 27.46 -7.94
C ASN A 32 1.31 28.10 -8.44
N GLY A 33 1.02 29.34 -8.01
CA GLY A 33 -0.21 30.08 -8.33
C GLY A 33 -0.04 31.24 -9.33
N ASP A 34 1.18 31.52 -9.78
CA ASP A 34 1.50 32.71 -10.56
C ASP A 34 2.32 32.35 -11.81
N MET A 35 1.61 31.86 -12.83
CA MET A 35 2.15 31.67 -14.18
C MET A 35 1.49 32.69 -15.12
N GLU A 36 1.83 33.96 -14.90
CA GLU A 36 1.56 35.04 -15.84
C GLU A 36 2.39 34.80 -17.12
N TRP A 37 1.70 34.45 -18.21
CA TRP A 37 2.33 34.33 -19.53
C TRP A 37 2.57 35.75 -20.07
N GLN A 38 3.81 36.24 -19.95
CA GLN A 38 4.22 37.50 -20.57
C GLN A 38 4.28 37.36 -22.10
N GLU A 39 3.42 38.09 -22.82
CA GLU A 39 3.63 38.40 -24.23
C GLU A 39 4.70 39.49 -24.36
N GLU A 40 5.96 39.10 -24.64
CA GLU A 40 6.95 40.06 -25.15
C GLU A 40 6.67 40.37 -26.63
N GLY A 41 6.01 41.50 -26.86
CA GLY A 41 5.62 41.99 -28.18
C GLY A 41 6.06 43.42 -28.46
N GLU A 42 7.35 43.76 -28.28
CA GLU A 42 7.89 45.09 -28.60
C GLU A 42 8.91 45.07 -29.76
N THR A 43 8.42 45.19 -31.00
CA THR A 43 9.25 45.62 -32.13
C THR A 43 9.36 47.14 -32.16
N THR A 44 10.47 47.68 -31.64
CA THR A 44 10.76 49.11 -31.68
C THR A 44 11.20 49.58 -33.08
N GLU A 45 10.47 50.51 -33.70
CA GLU A 45 11.02 51.38 -34.75
C GLU A 45 10.60 52.85 -34.58
N GLY A 46 11.63 53.71 -34.50
CA GLY A 46 11.72 54.96 -35.27
C GLY A 46 10.62 56.01 -35.13
N ALA A 47 10.74 56.90 -34.15
CA ALA A 47 9.94 58.13 -34.11
C ALA A 47 10.22 59.04 -35.33
N LEU A 48 9.13 59.52 -35.95
CA LEU A 48 9.14 60.24 -37.22
C LEU A 48 9.55 61.72 -37.08
N GLY A 49 10.52 62.17 -37.87
CA GLY A 49 11.03 63.55 -37.87
C GLY A 49 10.34 64.47 -38.89
N GLN A 50 9.67 65.52 -38.38
CA GLN A 50 9.40 66.84 -38.99
C GLN A 50 8.74 66.97 -40.38
N ASN A 51 7.60 67.68 -40.39
CA ASN A 51 6.96 68.28 -41.56
C ASN A 51 7.69 69.56 -42.04
N ARG A 52 7.80 69.82 -43.37
CA ARG A 52 7.42 71.13 -43.99
C ARG A 52 7.36 71.18 -45.54
N ALA A 53 6.22 71.66 -46.05
CA ALA A 53 5.99 72.44 -47.29
C ALA A 53 6.47 71.96 -48.70
N GLN A 54 5.59 71.24 -49.38
CA GLN A 54 4.81 71.72 -50.55
C GLN A 54 5.48 72.69 -51.56
N LYS A 55 5.63 72.24 -52.81
CA LYS A 55 5.39 73.06 -54.02
C LYS A 55 4.88 72.21 -55.19
N GLN A 56 3.92 72.72 -55.94
CA GLN A 56 3.16 71.98 -56.96
C GLN A 56 3.74 72.11 -58.37
N ALA A 57 3.64 71.05 -59.17
CA ALA A 57 3.46 71.11 -60.62
C ALA A 57 2.85 69.77 -61.12
N ALA A 58 1.89 69.83 -62.05
CA ALA A 58 1.27 68.68 -62.72
C ALA A 58 1.63 68.70 -64.23
N PRO A 59 1.19 67.77 -65.11
CA PRO A 59 0.42 66.53 -64.91
C PRO A 59 1.01 65.30 -65.67
N LYS A 60 0.22 64.20 -65.77
CA LYS A 60 0.42 62.98 -66.62
C LYS A 60 1.50 62.01 -66.08
N SER A 61 1.21 60.76 -65.73
CA SER A 61 0.69 59.70 -66.61
C SER A 61 0.04 58.55 -65.80
N ALA A 62 -0.47 57.52 -66.48
CA ALA A 62 -1.22 56.43 -65.84
C ALA A 62 -0.32 55.37 -65.18
N ALA A 63 -0.64 55.03 -63.92
CA ALA A 63 -0.32 53.75 -63.29
C ALA A 63 -1.52 53.38 -62.38
N PRO A 64 -1.91 52.09 -62.30
CA PRO A 64 -3.15 51.72 -61.62
C PRO A 64 -3.01 51.87 -60.09
N LYS A 65 -3.93 52.60 -59.46
CA LYS A 65 -4.08 52.71 -57.99
C LYS A 65 -4.65 51.42 -57.35
N SER A 66 -4.24 50.25 -57.85
CA SER A 66 -4.77 48.94 -57.46
C SER A 66 -4.03 48.33 -56.27
N ALA A 67 -2.75 48.70 -56.05
CA ALA A 67 -1.91 48.07 -55.03
C ALA A 67 -2.37 48.33 -53.59
N GLY A 68 -2.88 49.53 -53.28
CA GLY A 68 -3.25 49.91 -51.90
C GLY A 68 -4.37 49.05 -51.31
N GLY A 69 -5.46 48.85 -52.05
CA GLY A 69 -6.58 48.01 -51.60
C GLY A 69 -6.23 46.52 -51.46
N MET A 70 -5.17 46.05 -52.14
CA MET A 70 -4.69 44.67 -51.98
C MET A 70 -3.93 44.51 -50.65
N VAL A 71 -3.15 45.50 -50.23
CA VAL A 71 -2.47 45.50 -48.92
C VAL A 71 -3.50 45.55 -47.79
N GLU A 72 -4.48 46.46 -47.88
CA GLU A 72 -5.54 46.63 -46.87
C GLU A 72 -6.42 45.36 -46.72
N ALA A 73 -6.68 44.65 -47.83
CA ALA A 73 -7.36 43.36 -47.81
C ALA A 73 -6.52 42.23 -47.18
N VAL A 74 -5.20 42.21 -47.42
CA VAL A 74 -4.28 41.24 -46.79
C VAL A 74 -4.16 41.49 -45.28
N GLU A 75 -4.10 42.75 -44.86
CA GLU A 75 -4.03 43.14 -43.45
C GLU A 75 -5.33 42.80 -42.70
N SER A 76 -6.48 43.08 -43.33
CA SER A 76 -7.79 42.65 -42.83
C SER A 76 -7.91 41.13 -42.68
N LEU A 77 -7.37 40.37 -43.64
CA LEU A 77 -7.36 38.91 -43.60
C LEU A 77 -6.43 38.37 -42.50
N LYS A 78 -5.24 38.96 -42.32
CA LYS A 78 -4.33 38.64 -41.20
C LYS A 78 -5.05 38.81 -39.86
N GLN A 79 -5.67 39.97 -39.65
CA GLN A 79 -6.34 40.30 -38.39
C GLN A 79 -7.55 39.40 -38.12
N LEU A 80 -8.27 38.94 -39.16
CA LEU A 80 -9.34 37.96 -39.05
C LEU A 80 -8.82 36.58 -38.62
N LEU A 81 -7.70 36.11 -39.21
CA LEU A 81 -7.07 34.83 -38.83
C LEU A 81 -6.55 34.87 -37.38
N GLU A 82 -5.92 35.97 -36.99
CA GLU A 82 -5.38 36.19 -35.65
C GLU A 82 -6.50 36.17 -34.59
N GLN A 83 -7.63 36.82 -34.86
CA GLN A 83 -8.82 36.74 -34.00
C GLN A 83 -9.46 35.34 -33.96
N ASP A 84 -9.49 34.60 -35.06
CA ASP A 84 -10.03 33.23 -35.10
C ASP A 84 -9.14 32.24 -34.32
N LEU A 85 -7.81 32.35 -34.46
CA LEU A 85 -6.85 31.57 -33.69
C LEU A 85 -6.94 31.87 -32.19
N ASN A 86 -6.98 33.14 -31.78
CA ASN A 86 -7.11 33.50 -30.36
C ASN A 86 -8.43 33.01 -29.75
N LYS A 87 -9.55 33.08 -30.50
CA LYS A 87 -10.83 32.48 -30.05
C LYS A 87 -10.74 30.96 -29.88
N LYS A 88 -10.04 30.26 -30.78
CA LYS A 88 -9.83 28.81 -30.69
C LYS A 88 -8.90 28.41 -29.54
N ILE A 89 -7.87 29.20 -29.27
CA ILE A 89 -6.96 29.01 -28.13
C ILE A 89 -7.73 29.16 -26.81
N GLU A 90 -8.51 30.23 -26.63
CA GLU A 90 -9.28 30.42 -25.40
C GLU A 90 -10.40 29.37 -25.24
N ALA A 91 -11.04 28.93 -26.33
CA ALA A 91 -11.98 27.80 -26.28
C ALA A 91 -11.31 26.49 -25.82
N MET A 92 -10.17 26.14 -26.41
CA MET A 92 -9.40 24.94 -26.06
C MET A 92 -8.89 24.98 -24.61
N LYS A 93 -8.46 26.16 -24.15
CA LYS A 93 -8.05 26.42 -22.77
C LYS A 93 -9.21 26.25 -21.79
N ALA A 94 -10.41 26.74 -22.13
CA ALA A 94 -11.61 26.54 -21.32
C ALA A 94 -12.03 25.07 -21.25
N GLU A 95 -12.00 24.33 -22.37
CA GLU A 95 -12.25 22.88 -22.41
C GLU A 95 -11.23 22.10 -21.56
N PHE A 96 -9.93 22.44 -21.66
CA PHE A 96 -8.89 21.80 -20.86
C PHE A 96 -9.06 22.09 -19.36
N GLN A 97 -9.35 23.34 -18.98
CA GLN A 97 -9.63 23.70 -17.58
C GLN A 97 -10.87 22.97 -17.03
N LEU A 98 -11.90 22.78 -17.86
CA LEU A 98 -13.11 22.04 -17.48
C LEU A 98 -12.82 20.54 -17.25
N GLU A 99 -12.08 19.88 -18.15
CA GLU A 99 -11.73 18.46 -17.93
C GLU A 99 -10.70 18.28 -16.80
N PHE A 100 -9.78 19.24 -16.59
CA PHE A 100 -8.85 19.21 -15.46
C PHE A 100 -9.57 19.34 -14.10
N THR A 101 -10.47 20.31 -13.96
CA THR A 101 -11.27 20.50 -12.73
C THR A 101 -12.12 19.26 -12.44
N LYS A 102 -12.87 18.78 -13.44
CA LYS A 102 -13.66 17.54 -13.39
C LYS A 102 -12.85 16.28 -13.06
N LEU A 103 -11.58 16.19 -13.49
CA LEU A 103 -10.68 15.10 -13.10
C LEU A 103 -10.23 15.25 -11.64
N SER A 104 -9.92 16.47 -11.21
CA SER A 104 -9.55 16.79 -9.82
C SER A 104 -10.69 16.47 -8.85
N ASP A 105 -11.92 16.88 -9.17
CA ASP A 105 -13.12 16.62 -8.38
C ASP A 105 -13.38 15.12 -8.23
N ARG A 106 -13.31 14.36 -9.33
CA ARG A 106 -13.41 12.89 -9.30
C ARG A 106 -12.34 12.26 -8.43
N MET A 107 -11.09 12.71 -8.53
CA MET A 107 -10.01 12.18 -7.70
C MET A 107 -10.24 12.49 -6.21
N ALA A 108 -10.76 13.67 -5.88
CA ALA A 108 -11.15 14.02 -4.51
C ALA A 108 -12.31 13.15 -3.99
N GLU A 109 -13.33 12.89 -4.82
CA GLU A 109 -14.43 11.98 -4.49
C GLU A 109 -13.96 10.54 -4.26
N GLU A 110 -13.08 10.00 -5.13
CA GLU A 110 -12.49 8.66 -4.97
C GLU A 110 -11.68 8.56 -3.66
N VAL A 111 -10.82 9.55 -3.37
CA VAL A 111 -10.03 9.59 -2.13
C VAL A 111 -10.93 9.69 -0.90
N ALA A 112 -11.96 10.54 -0.93
CA ALA A 112 -12.91 10.67 0.17
C ALA A 112 -13.69 9.35 0.41
N ARG A 113 -14.12 8.68 -0.65
CA ARG A 113 -14.85 7.40 -0.58
C ARG A 113 -13.98 6.27 -0.04
N ALA A 114 -12.76 6.11 -0.56
CA ALA A 114 -11.80 5.13 -0.07
C ALA A 114 -11.44 5.38 1.41
N THR A 115 -11.27 6.66 1.80
CA THR A 115 -11.01 7.05 3.19
C THR A 115 -12.18 6.69 4.11
N ALA A 116 -13.42 6.94 3.68
CA ALA A 116 -14.61 6.56 4.43
C ALA A 116 -14.75 5.03 4.59
N GLN A 117 -14.46 4.26 3.53
CA GLN A 117 -14.46 2.79 3.57
C GLN A 117 -13.42 2.26 4.56
N MET A 118 -12.17 2.72 4.48
CA MET A 118 -11.11 2.32 5.43
C MET A 118 -11.47 2.69 6.88
N ALA A 119 -12.06 3.87 7.11
CA ALA A 119 -12.51 4.28 8.44
C ALA A 119 -13.63 3.37 8.99
N GLN A 120 -14.56 2.93 8.13
CA GLN A 120 -15.60 1.97 8.50
C GLN A 120 -15.02 0.59 8.84
N GLU A 121 -14.11 0.06 8.01
CA GLU A 121 -13.45 -1.22 8.27
C GLU A 121 -12.62 -1.20 9.57
N LEU A 122 -11.85 -0.13 9.81
CA LEU A 122 -11.10 0.04 11.06
C LEU A 122 -12.03 0.14 12.28
N SER A 123 -13.20 0.78 12.16
CA SER A 123 -14.20 0.78 13.21
C SER A 123 -14.71 -0.64 13.48
N GLN A 124 -15.08 -1.38 12.43
CA GLN A 124 -15.59 -2.74 12.55
C GLN A 124 -14.57 -3.68 13.20
N VAL A 125 -13.30 -3.60 12.82
CA VAL A 125 -12.20 -4.39 13.41
C VAL A 125 -11.98 -4.02 14.89
N ARG A 126 -12.02 -2.73 15.25
CA ARG A 126 -11.92 -2.29 16.65
C ARG A 126 -13.09 -2.84 17.49
N ASP A 127 -14.29 -2.83 16.95
CA ASP A 127 -15.50 -3.27 17.66
C ASP A 127 -15.49 -4.81 17.85
N GLN A 128 -15.05 -5.57 16.83
CA GLN A 128 -14.78 -7.01 16.95
C GLN A 128 -13.67 -7.32 17.97
N LEU A 129 -12.57 -6.58 17.97
CA LEU A 129 -11.50 -6.74 18.95
C LEU A 129 -12.00 -6.50 20.38
N THR A 130 -12.82 -5.47 20.57
CA THR A 130 -13.46 -5.15 21.86
C THR A 130 -14.37 -6.29 22.33
N GLN A 131 -15.16 -6.87 21.42
CA GLN A 131 -15.99 -8.06 21.71
C GLN A 131 -15.14 -9.26 22.14
N VAL A 132 -14.11 -9.63 21.36
CA VAL A 132 -13.24 -10.78 21.65
C VAL A 132 -12.50 -10.60 22.97
N CYS A 133 -12.05 -9.39 23.31
CA CYS A 133 -11.47 -9.10 24.62
C CYS A 133 -12.47 -9.32 25.77
N GLY A 134 -13.74 -8.94 25.58
CA GLY A 134 -14.80 -9.18 26.56
C GLY A 134 -15.10 -10.67 26.76
N GLU A 135 -15.21 -11.44 25.67
CA GLU A 135 -15.45 -12.89 25.70
C GLU A 135 -14.28 -13.65 26.36
N LEU A 136 -13.03 -13.23 26.08
CA LEU A 136 -11.83 -13.81 26.68
C LEU A 136 -11.78 -13.57 28.19
N GLU A 137 -12.06 -12.34 28.64
CA GLU A 137 -12.06 -12.01 30.08
C GLU A 137 -13.23 -12.69 30.81
N GLN A 138 -14.40 -12.82 30.17
CA GLN A 138 -15.51 -13.63 30.69
C GLN A 138 -15.10 -15.11 30.85
N THR A 139 -14.44 -15.69 29.85
CA THR A 139 -13.95 -17.09 29.89
C THR A 139 -12.92 -17.27 31.01
N ARG A 140 -12.02 -16.31 31.19
CA ARG A 140 -11.05 -16.29 32.30
C ARG A 140 -11.74 -16.29 33.67
N LEU A 141 -12.73 -15.44 33.87
CA LEU A 141 -13.50 -15.38 35.12
C LEU A 141 -14.26 -16.69 35.38
N GLN A 142 -14.78 -17.37 34.36
CA GLN A 142 -15.40 -18.70 34.49
C GLN A 142 -14.38 -19.76 34.92
N LEU A 143 -13.16 -19.76 34.37
CA LEU A 143 -12.09 -20.67 34.79
C LEU A 143 -11.65 -20.41 36.24
N ASP A 144 -11.48 -19.15 36.63
CA ASP A 144 -11.16 -18.77 38.01
C ASP A 144 -12.27 -19.15 39.00
N MET A 145 -13.53 -19.07 38.59
CA MET A 145 -14.67 -19.57 39.36
C MET A 145 -14.61 -21.08 39.52
N LEU A 146 -14.43 -21.84 38.42
CA LEU A 146 -14.35 -23.31 38.46
C LEU A 146 -13.26 -23.79 39.42
N ASN A 147 -12.06 -23.20 39.32
CA ASN A 147 -10.90 -23.49 40.16
C ASN A 147 -11.15 -23.17 41.66
N LYS A 148 -12.03 -22.20 41.98
CA LYS A 148 -12.45 -21.89 43.36
C LYS A 148 -13.62 -22.73 43.86
N THR A 149 -14.52 -23.15 42.96
CA THR A 149 -15.64 -24.06 43.27
C THR A 149 -15.25 -25.53 43.24
N GLU A 150 -14.00 -25.85 42.91
CA GLU A 150 -13.34 -27.07 43.34
C GLU A 150 -13.20 -27.06 44.87
N THR A 151 -14.33 -27.29 45.57
CA THR A 151 -14.32 -27.84 46.92
C THR A 151 -13.23 -28.90 46.98
N PRO A 152 -12.33 -28.90 47.98
CA PRO A 152 -11.36 -29.96 48.15
C PRO A 152 -12.10 -31.29 48.23
N ARG A 153 -12.19 -31.99 47.09
CA ARG A 153 -12.79 -33.30 47.08
C ARG A 153 -11.88 -34.13 47.95
N SER A 154 -12.48 -34.68 49.00
CA SER A 154 -12.02 -35.88 49.67
C SER A 154 -12.05 -37.04 48.66
N SER A 155 -11.16 -36.94 47.67
CA SER A 155 -10.90 -37.87 46.59
C SER A 155 -9.39 -37.99 46.36
N VAL A 156 -8.61 -37.84 47.45
CA VAL A 156 -7.50 -38.77 47.68
C VAL A 156 -8.15 -40.13 47.99
N GLN A 157 -8.75 -40.73 46.96
CA GLN A 157 -9.10 -42.14 46.96
C GLN A 157 -7.75 -42.86 46.86
N SER A 158 -7.09 -42.99 48.00
CA SER A 158 -5.75 -43.55 48.07
C SER A 158 -5.75 -44.95 47.48
N TYR A 159 -4.65 -45.36 46.84
CA TYR A 159 -4.52 -46.69 46.26
C TYR A 159 -4.83 -47.81 47.27
N ALA A 160 -4.64 -47.52 48.57
CA ALA A 160 -5.01 -48.38 49.69
C ALA A 160 -6.53 -48.59 49.88
N ASP A 161 -7.38 -47.62 49.53
CA ASP A 161 -8.84 -47.74 49.67
C ASP A 161 -9.48 -48.48 48.49
N ALA A 162 -8.87 -48.42 47.31
CA ALA A 162 -9.23 -49.30 46.19
C ALA A 162 -8.90 -50.78 46.51
N ALA A 163 -7.75 -51.03 47.15
CA ALA A 163 -7.31 -52.38 47.53
C ALA A 163 -8.11 -52.99 48.71
N ARG A 164 -8.85 -52.19 49.48
CA ARG A 164 -9.70 -52.65 50.59
C ARG A 164 -11.08 -53.16 50.15
N MET A 165 -11.47 -52.94 48.89
CA MET A 165 -12.74 -53.43 48.37
C MET A 165 -12.63 -54.91 47.99
N THR A 166 -13.06 -55.80 48.89
CA THR A 166 -13.21 -57.23 48.59
C THR A 166 -14.17 -57.44 47.41
N PRO A 167 -13.74 -58.12 46.33
CA PRO A 167 -14.59 -58.35 45.17
C PRO A 167 -15.62 -59.45 45.45
N THR A 168 -16.76 -59.08 46.02
CA THR A 168 -17.93 -59.96 46.08
C THR A 168 -18.60 -60.02 44.71
N SER A 169 -18.22 -61.07 43.97
CA SER A 169 -19.07 -61.84 43.06
C SER A 169 -19.94 -61.13 42.01
N MET A 170 -19.57 -61.39 40.75
CA MET A 170 -20.43 -61.51 39.55
C MET A 170 -20.65 -60.31 38.60
N SER A 171 -20.42 -60.66 37.33
CA SER A 171 -21.07 -60.18 36.11
C SER A 171 -20.53 -58.91 35.42
N SER A 172 -19.75 -59.18 34.36
CA SER A 172 -19.79 -58.52 33.07
C SER A 172 -19.96 -57.00 33.03
N GLN A 173 -18.84 -56.28 32.93
CA GLN A 173 -18.81 -55.04 32.14
C GLN A 173 -17.44 -54.78 31.52
N SER A 174 -17.50 -54.21 30.31
CA SER A 174 -16.40 -54.02 29.35
C SER A 174 -15.09 -53.51 29.95
N SER A 175 -13.97 -54.18 29.63
CA SER A 175 -12.63 -53.68 29.90
C SER A 175 -12.29 -52.54 28.94
N PHE A 176 -12.56 -51.31 29.35
CA PHE A 176 -12.05 -50.12 28.67
C PHE A 176 -10.53 -50.03 28.89
N VAL A 177 -9.76 -50.49 27.91
CA VAL A 177 -8.29 -50.33 27.92
C VAL A 177 -7.98 -48.83 27.78
N VAL A 178 -7.66 -48.19 28.91
CA VAL A 178 -7.08 -46.84 28.93
C VAL A 178 -5.68 -46.94 28.34
N ARG A 179 -5.57 -46.73 27.04
CA ARG A 179 -4.28 -46.59 26.35
C ARG A 179 -3.60 -45.34 26.93
N SER A 180 -2.37 -45.48 27.44
CA SER A 180 -1.61 -44.30 27.86
C SER A 180 -1.45 -43.38 26.66
N ALA A 181 -2.01 -42.18 26.75
CA ALA A 181 -1.83 -41.17 25.72
C ALA A 181 -0.39 -40.64 25.83
N THR A 182 0.51 -41.19 25.01
CA THR A 182 1.71 -40.45 24.61
C THR A 182 1.25 -39.07 24.12
N PRO A 183 1.84 -37.95 24.59
CA PRO A 183 1.44 -36.62 24.13
C PRO A 183 1.47 -36.59 22.60
N GLU A 184 0.33 -36.28 21.97
CA GLU A 184 0.26 -36.18 20.51
C GLU A 184 1.22 -35.07 20.09
N PRO A 185 2.18 -35.32 19.17
CA PRO A 185 3.20 -34.33 18.82
C PRO A 185 2.50 -33.08 18.27
N VAL A 186 2.76 -31.93 18.90
CA VAL A 186 2.12 -30.66 18.52
C VAL A 186 2.46 -30.35 17.07
N PHE A 187 1.42 -30.24 16.24
CA PHE A 187 1.55 -29.98 14.81
C PHE A 187 0.85 -28.67 14.43
N CYS A 188 1.53 -27.85 13.63
CA CYS A 188 0.91 -26.73 12.96
C CYS A 188 0.08 -27.24 11.78
N THR A 189 -0.95 -26.49 11.39
CA THR A 189 -1.84 -26.88 10.29
C THR A 189 -1.97 -25.75 9.29
N VAL A 190 -1.69 -26.06 8.02
CA VAL A 190 -1.81 -25.13 6.89
C VAL A 190 -3.04 -25.52 6.08
N ASP A 191 -3.94 -24.57 5.86
CA ASP A 191 -5.09 -24.71 4.96
C ASP A 191 -4.80 -24.02 3.64
N THR A 192 -4.90 -24.77 2.54
CA THR A 192 -4.71 -24.31 1.16
C THR A 192 -6.04 -24.05 0.45
N SER A 193 -7.18 -24.12 1.15
CA SER A 193 -8.53 -23.91 0.59
C SER A 193 -8.76 -22.53 -0.05
N ARG A 194 -7.93 -21.53 0.33
CA ARG A 194 -7.99 -20.15 -0.16
C ARG A 194 -6.97 -19.85 -1.27
N VAL A 195 -6.18 -20.84 -1.70
CA VAL A 195 -5.24 -20.68 -2.81
C VAL A 195 -6.05 -20.70 -4.12
N PRO A 196 -5.90 -19.72 -5.02
CA PRO A 196 -6.56 -19.74 -6.33
C PRO A 196 -6.21 -21.00 -7.13
N GLU A 197 -7.15 -21.51 -7.91
CA GLU A 197 -6.98 -22.77 -8.65
C GLU A 197 -5.76 -22.75 -9.59
N ASP A 198 -5.42 -21.59 -10.15
CA ASP A 198 -4.24 -21.38 -11.00
C ASP A 198 -2.91 -21.57 -10.26
N HIS A 199 -2.90 -21.40 -8.93
CA HIS A 199 -1.72 -21.48 -8.07
C HIS A 199 -1.70 -22.71 -7.15
N ILE A 200 -2.78 -23.50 -7.11
CA ILE A 200 -2.87 -24.67 -6.21
C ILE A 200 -1.83 -25.75 -6.52
N ARG A 201 -1.31 -25.78 -7.75
CA ARG A 201 -0.23 -26.68 -8.20
C ARG A 201 1.16 -26.25 -7.72
N ASP A 202 1.36 -24.94 -7.49
CA ASP A 202 2.62 -24.38 -7.01
C ASP A 202 2.79 -24.58 -5.50
N VAL A 203 1.67 -24.70 -4.77
CA VAL A 203 1.60 -24.94 -3.32
C VAL A 203 1.91 -26.40 -2.98
N THR A 204 3.17 -26.77 -3.20
CA THR A 204 3.69 -28.10 -2.88
C THR A 204 4.08 -28.23 -1.40
N PRO A 205 4.04 -29.45 -0.80
CA PRO A 205 4.55 -29.69 0.56
C PRO A 205 6.01 -29.27 0.75
N THR A 206 6.82 -29.34 -0.31
CA THR A 206 8.23 -28.90 -0.32
C THR A 206 8.35 -27.38 -0.23
N MET A 207 7.50 -26.63 -0.94
CA MET A 207 7.47 -25.17 -0.84
C MET A 207 7.03 -24.73 0.55
N ILE A 208 5.93 -25.30 1.06
CA ILE A 208 5.42 -25.02 2.41
C ILE A 208 6.48 -25.32 3.48
N ARG A 209 7.18 -26.47 3.38
CA ARG A 209 8.30 -26.80 4.28
C ARG A 209 9.35 -25.69 4.32
N LYS A 210 9.83 -25.27 3.14
CA LYS A 210 10.89 -24.25 3.03
C LYS A 210 10.44 -22.92 3.60
N THR A 211 9.25 -22.44 3.25
CA THR A 211 8.71 -21.16 3.73
C THR A 211 8.58 -21.17 5.25
N VAL A 212 7.92 -22.18 5.83
CA VAL A 212 7.72 -22.23 7.29
C VAL A 212 9.04 -22.39 8.04
N GLU A 213 9.98 -23.20 7.53
CA GLU A 213 11.31 -23.35 8.16
C GLU A 213 12.17 -22.09 8.05
N GLN A 214 12.00 -21.29 7.00
CA GLN A 214 12.66 -20.00 6.86
C GLN A 214 12.07 -18.97 7.83
N GLU A 215 10.74 -18.79 7.85
CA GLU A 215 10.07 -17.83 8.75
C GLU A 215 10.33 -18.15 10.23
N MET A 216 10.24 -19.42 10.63
CA MET A 216 10.50 -19.87 12.01
C MET A 216 11.96 -19.68 12.46
N ARG A 217 12.91 -19.58 11.52
CA ARG A 217 14.31 -19.25 11.83
C ARG A 217 14.62 -17.76 11.76
N GLN A 218 13.81 -16.98 11.06
CA GLN A 218 13.91 -15.53 11.03
C GLN A 218 13.26 -14.88 12.26
N SER A 219 12.25 -15.52 12.86
CA SER A 219 11.78 -15.13 14.18
C SER A 219 12.85 -15.40 15.25
N SER A 220 13.02 -14.46 16.19
CA SER A 220 14.08 -14.54 17.21
C SER A 220 13.85 -15.67 18.23
N ASP A 221 12.67 -16.29 18.23
CA ASP A 221 12.22 -17.19 19.30
C ASP A 221 12.73 -18.62 19.10
N GLN A 222 12.92 -19.08 17.85
CA GLN A 222 13.31 -20.46 17.54
C GLN A 222 14.31 -20.57 16.37
N PRO A 223 15.51 -19.94 16.44
CA PRO A 223 16.48 -19.89 15.32
C PRO A 223 17.05 -21.26 14.88
N HIS A 224 16.80 -22.32 15.65
CA HIS A 224 17.20 -23.70 15.32
C HIS A 224 16.04 -24.58 14.84
N TRP A 225 14.82 -24.03 14.75
CA TRP A 225 13.64 -24.77 14.33
C TRP A 225 13.86 -25.47 12.99
N ARG A 226 13.36 -26.68 12.86
CA ARG A 226 13.39 -27.45 11.61
C ARG A 226 12.08 -28.18 11.41
N CYS A 227 11.59 -28.18 10.18
CA CYS A 227 10.44 -28.99 9.83
C CYS A 227 10.88 -30.46 9.80
N VAL A 228 10.29 -31.29 10.65
CA VAL A 228 10.46 -32.75 10.61
C VAL A 228 9.63 -33.32 9.47
N ALA A 229 8.32 -33.09 9.49
CA ALA A 229 7.38 -33.68 8.55
C ALA A 229 6.35 -32.67 8.03
N VAL A 230 5.99 -32.80 6.75
CA VAL A 230 4.78 -32.20 6.17
C VAL A 230 3.93 -33.35 5.64
N THR A 231 2.70 -33.50 6.12
CA THR A 231 1.80 -34.59 5.76
C THR A 231 0.43 -34.06 5.36
N ARG A 232 -0.21 -34.67 4.34
CA ARG A 232 -1.57 -34.30 3.93
C ARG A 232 -2.57 -34.90 4.91
N ASP A 233 -3.57 -34.13 5.34
CA ASP A 233 -4.54 -34.61 6.30
C ASP A 233 -5.53 -35.56 5.62
N GLY A 234 -5.60 -36.81 6.10
CA GLY A 234 -6.48 -37.83 5.53
C GLY A 234 -7.97 -37.51 5.57
N ARG A 235 -8.41 -36.50 6.34
CA ARG A 235 -9.80 -36.01 6.37
C ARG A 235 -10.04 -34.76 5.53
N ASN A 236 -9.00 -34.08 5.03
CA ASN A 236 -9.16 -32.91 4.17
C ASN A 236 -7.94 -32.73 3.24
N ALA A 237 -8.15 -32.91 1.94
CA ALA A 237 -7.11 -32.78 0.93
C ALA A 237 -6.51 -31.36 0.82
N ASN A 238 -7.23 -30.33 1.25
CA ASN A 238 -6.75 -28.94 1.25
C ASN A 238 -5.97 -28.60 2.54
N ARG A 239 -5.71 -29.59 3.41
CA ARG A 239 -5.07 -29.36 4.70
C ARG A 239 -3.78 -30.16 4.85
N LEU A 240 -2.72 -29.49 5.28
CA LEU A 240 -1.39 -30.06 5.51
C LEU A 240 -1.02 -29.86 6.99
N ARG A 241 -0.48 -30.90 7.61
CA ARG A 241 0.07 -30.87 8.98
C ARG A 241 1.58 -30.75 8.90
N ILE A 242 2.15 -29.87 9.72
CA ILE A 242 3.58 -29.62 9.84
C ILE A 242 4.01 -29.94 11.26
N ILE A 243 5.00 -30.82 11.39
CA ILE A 243 5.63 -31.16 12.67
C ILE A 243 7.03 -30.56 12.64
N GLY A 244 7.38 -29.77 13.67
CA GLY A 244 8.69 -29.17 13.83
C GLY A 244 9.32 -29.47 15.18
N VAL A 245 10.64 -29.26 15.28
CA VAL A 245 11.47 -29.36 16.49
C VAL A 245 12.56 -28.30 16.47
#